data_AF-A0A2S5W5K8-F1
#
_entry.id   AF-A0A2S5W5K8-F1
#
_cell.length_a   1.000
_cell.length_b   1.000
_cell.length_c   1.000
_cell.angle_alpha   90.00
_cell.angle_beta   90.00
_cell.angle_gamma   90.00
#
_symmetry.space_group_name_H-M   'P 1'
#
loop_
_entity.id
_entity.type
_entity.pdbx_description
1 polymer ?
#
loop_
_entity_poly.entity_id
_entity_poly.type
_entity_poly.pdbx_seq_one_letter_code
_entity_poly.pdbx_strand_id
1 'polypeptide(L)'
;MTALYRLLAGAVAASLLFVAVPSVQADDAPAPDAQPTLEQQNAAHDHVMGATLAENEPQAQSLSAQAAPEARASAAPGTHVLGMDVSGWQPNVDWNAAWGNGARFVYIKTTESNDYASTHFAGQWSGATSVGMVRGAYHFANPFESTGAVQANWFVDHGGSWSPDGRTLPPMLDIEYDPYTGSDHTNACYGLSPAVMVAWIREFSNTVRARTGVLPTIYSTTNWWKLCTGNDASFGANPLFIARWPENLSDGAGQLPAGWNDYTIWQYASTGTFPGDQDLFNGDYSQLHLFASNGQTPSGGPSLDANYIEALYQDYLGRSPSPADINFWEGFLATGSPRSQIAAGFVNSDEYRTIRIDAAYRSILGRPAEPAGLRTQLRAMQAGLLTTDSIETQLYASDEYFAQHGGTNTSFAHSLYTTLLSREGGPSEYAFWANYAAQNGRGWVTAQFWQSTETAENRVRAMYEHYLGRSPDPSGLRTWVTLDLQQGDTAARIGFTASDEYFARAQ
;
A
#
# COMPACT_ATOMS: atom_id res chain seq x y z
N MET A 1 -58.21 -63.44 -18.30
CA MET A 1 -57.37 -64.32 -19.15
C MET A 1 -56.23 -63.48 -19.69
N THR A 2 -54.97 -63.90 -19.42
CA THR A 2 -53.71 -63.61 -20.13
C THR A 2 -53.32 -62.14 -20.37
N ALA A 3 -52.38 -61.52 -19.65
CA ALA A 3 -50.92 -61.77 -19.50
C ALA A 3 -50.03 -61.27 -20.66
N LEU A 4 -49.18 -60.27 -20.33
CA LEU A 4 -47.82 -59.91 -20.79
C LEU A 4 -47.42 -59.92 -22.30
N TYR A 5 -46.75 -58.85 -22.78
CA TYR A 5 -45.27 -58.72 -22.84
C TYR A 5 -44.76 -57.50 -23.68
N ARG A 6 -43.78 -56.76 -23.09
CA ARG A 6 -42.54 -56.12 -23.63
C ARG A 6 -42.52 -54.95 -24.65
N LEU A 7 -42.00 -53.81 -24.15
CA LEU A 7 -40.76 -53.08 -24.54
C LEU A 7 -40.52 -52.66 -26.00
N LEU A 8 -40.32 -51.34 -26.21
CA LEU A 8 -39.02 -50.74 -26.60
C LEU A 8 -39.10 -49.20 -26.74
N ALA A 9 -38.04 -48.54 -26.27
CA ALA A 9 -37.79 -47.11 -26.39
C ALA A 9 -37.42 -46.71 -27.83
N GLY A 10 -37.91 -45.55 -28.28
CA GLY A 10 -37.53 -44.90 -29.53
C GLY A 10 -37.37 -43.39 -29.32
N ALA A 11 -36.16 -42.89 -29.54
CA ALA A 11 -35.78 -41.50 -29.41
C ALA A 11 -36.42 -40.62 -30.49
N VAL A 12 -36.84 -39.41 -30.12
CA VAL A 12 -37.30 -38.37 -31.05
C VAL A 12 -36.12 -37.43 -31.33
N ALA A 13 -35.68 -37.40 -32.59
CA ALA A 13 -34.73 -36.42 -33.09
C ALA A 13 -35.48 -35.17 -33.57
N ALA A 14 -35.11 -33.99 -33.07
CA ALA A 14 -35.55 -32.70 -33.59
C ALA A 14 -34.40 -32.06 -34.38
N SER A 15 -34.64 -31.87 -35.68
CA SER A 15 -33.72 -31.23 -36.62
C SER A 15 -33.76 -29.70 -36.46
N LEU A 16 -32.60 -29.09 -36.20
CA LEU A 16 -32.38 -27.64 -36.25
C LEU A 16 -31.62 -27.30 -37.52
N LEU A 17 -32.23 -26.47 -38.38
CA LEU A 17 -31.56 -25.85 -39.52
C LEU A 17 -30.56 -24.80 -39.00
N PHE A 18 -29.27 -24.99 -39.29
CA PHE A 18 -28.24 -23.96 -39.14
C PHE A 18 -28.19 -23.09 -40.40
N VAL A 19 -28.43 -21.79 -40.25
CA VAL A 19 -28.05 -20.78 -41.25
C VAL A 19 -26.56 -20.52 -41.06
N ALA A 20 -25.76 -20.83 -42.08
CA ALA A 20 -24.33 -20.56 -42.08
C ALA A 20 -24.08 -19.06 -42.21
N VAL A 21 -23.57 -18.45 -41.14
CA VAL A 21 -22.95 -17.12 -41.18
C VAL A 21 -21.51 -17.32 -41.68
N PRO A 22 -21.00 -16.51 -42.62
CA PRO A 22 -19.62 -16.66 -43.07
C PRO A 22 -18.69 -16.38 -41.90
N SER A 23 -17.77 -17.30 -41.63
CA SER A 23 -16.66 -17.06 -40.73
C SER A 23 -15.78 -15.97 -41.32
N VAL A 24 -15.83 -14.77 -40.74
CA VAL A 24 -14.76 -13.79 -40.88
C VAL A 24 -13.53 -14.47 -40.28
N GLN A 25 -12.52 -14.78 -41.10
CA GLN A 25 -11.19 -15.09 -40.58
C GLN A 25 -10.79 -13.92 -39.69
N ALA A 26 -10.52 -14.20 -38.42
CA ALA A 26 -9.88 -13.23 -37.57
C ALA A 26 -8.56 -12.85 -38.25
N ASP A 27 -8.47 -11.61 -38.71
CA ASP A 27 -7.19 -11.02 -39.08
C ASP A 27 -6.27 -11.15 -37.85
N ASP A 28 -5.05 -11.62 -38.08
CA ASP A 28 -3.97 -11.74 -37.09
C ASP A 28 -3.61 -10.35 -36.53
N ALA A 29 -4.44 -9.82 -35.63
CA ALA A 29 -4.07 -8.67 -34.82
C ALA A 29 -3.04 -9.15 -33.76
N PRO A 30 -1.86 -8.53 -33.66
CA PRO A 30 -0.90 -8.88 -32.60
C PRO A 30 -1.56 -8.70 -31.23
N ALA A 31 -1.10 -9.49 -30.24
CA ALA A 31 -1.52 -9.31 -28.85
C ALA A 31 -1.30 -7.84 -28.45
N PRO A 32 -2.22 -7.23 -27.68
CA PRO A 32 -2.16 -5.80 -27.32
C PRO A 32 -0.88 -5.37 -26.57
N ASP A 33 -0.05 -6.33 -26.17
CA ASP A 33 1.17 -6.14 -25.37
C ASP A 33 2.43 -6.74 -26.04
N ALA A 34 2.42 -7.00 -27.34
CA ALA A 34 3.64 -7.36 -28.07
C ALA A 34 4.58 -6.15 -28.18
N GLN A 35 5.84 -6.31 -27.79
CA GLN A 35 6.84 -5.25 -27.91
C GLN A 35 6.99 -4.82 -29.38
N PRO A 36 7.06 -3.50 -29.66
CA PRO A 36 7.24 -2.98 -31.01
C PRO A 36 8.58 -3.41 -31.61
N THR A 37 8.69 -3.48 -32.94
CA THR A 37 9.98 -3.76 -33.58
C THR A 37 10.93 -2.58 -33.39
N LEU A 38 12.24 -2.84 -33.36
CA LEU A 38 13.25 -1.77 -33.28
C LEU A 38 13.12 -0.76 -34.42
N GLU A 39 12.70 -1.18 -35.62
CA GLU A 39 12.41 -0.29 -36.74
C GLU A 39 11.26 0.70 -36.43
N GLN A 40 10.19 0.22 -35.79
CA GLN A 40 9.06 1.06 -35.38
C GLN A 40 9.47 2.07 -34.29
N GLN A 41 10.28 1.62 -33.32
CA GLN A 41 10.78 2.45 -32.23
C GLN A 41 11.70 3.57 -32.75
N ASN A 42 12.67 3.22 -33.60
CA ASN A 42 13.56 4.17 -34.26
C ASN A 42 12.80 5.22 -35.09
N ALA A 43 11.76 4.81 -35.83
CA ALA A 43 10.95 5.73 -36.62
C ALA A 43 10.14 6.72 -35.76
N ALA A 44 9.79 6.34 -34.54
CA ALA A 44 9.01 7.15 -33.60
C ALA A 44 9.86 7.95 -32.60
N HIS A 45 11.16 7.65 -32.50
CA HIS A 45 12.03 8.12 -31.42
C HIS A 45 11.42 7.78 -30.04
N ASP A 46 10.83 6.59 -29.95
CA ASP A 46 10.14 6.12 -28.75
C ASP A 46 10.58 4.68 -28.44
N HIS A 47 11.74 4.50 -27.84
CA HIS A 47 12.22 3.20 -27.40
C HIS A 47 11.58 2.73 -26.09
N VAL A 48 11.18 1.47 -26.03
CA VAL A 48 10.77 0.86 -24.76
C VAL A 48 11.99 0.66 -23.86
N MET A 49 11.77 0.52 -22.56
CA MET A 49 12.82 0.08 -21.66
C MET A 49 13.25 -1.35 -22.05
N GLY A 50 14.54 -1.63 -22.14
CA GLY A 50 15.01 -2.95 -22.61
C GLY A 50 14.94 -3.14 -24.13
N ALA A 51 14.80 -2.08 -24.93
CA ALA A 51 14.46 -2.13 -26.35
C ALA A 51 15.35 -3.06 -27.19
N THR A 52 16.65 -3.12 -26.89
CA THR A 52 17.63 -3.93 -27.63
C THR A 52 18.30 -4.99 -26.76
N LEU A 53 17.72 -5.30 -25.60
CA LEU A 53 18.30 -6.29 -24.69
C LEU A 53 18.38 -7.68 -25.33
N ALA A 54 17.31 -8.14 -25.97
CA ALA A 54 17.30 -9.45 -26.64
C ALA A 54 18.31 -9.55 -27.80
N GLU A 55 18.60 -8.43 -28.49
CA GLU A 55 19.57 -8.38 -29.58
C GLU A 55 21.02 -8.46 -29.07
N ASN A 56 21.31 -7.77 -27.96
CA ASN A 56 22.65 -7.68 -27.38
C ASN A 56 22.96 -8.82 -26.41
N GLU A 57 21.94 -9.42 -25.80
CA GLU A 57 22.03 -10.51 -24.83
C GLU A 57 21.13 -11.67 -25.27
N PRO A 58 21.51 -12.52 -26.24
CA PRO A 58 20.64 -13.56 -26.80
C PRO A 58 20.17 -14.64 -25.81
N GLN A 59 20.78 -14.69 -24.62
CA GLN A 59 20.36 -15.54 -23.51
C GLN A 59 19.17 -14.95 -22.74
N ALA A 60 18.92 -13.64 -22.85
CA ALA A 60 17.72 -12.97 -22.38
C ALA A 60 16.55 -13.31 -23.31
N GLN A 61 16.04 -14.53 -23.20
CA GLN A 61 14.79 -14.93 -23.82
C GLN A 61 13.68 -14.47 -22.88
N SER A 62 12.88 -13.48 -23.29
CA SER A 62 11.74 -13.01 -22.48
C SER A 62 10.98 -14.21 -21.95
N LEU A 63 10.80 -14.28 -20.64
CA LEU A 63 10.08 -15.36 -20.01
C LEU A 63 8.74 -15.55 -20.72
N SER A 64 8.50 -16.78 -21.19
CA SER A 64 7.17 -17.19 -21.59
C SER A 64 6.23 -17.08 -20.38
N ALA A 65 4.92 -17.15 -20.59
CA ALA A 65 3.85 -16.99 -19.59
C ALA A 65 3.98 -17.78 -18.25
N GLN A 66 5.01 -18.62 -18.10
CA GLN A 66 5.42 -19.34 -16.88
C GLN A 66 5.87 -18.43 -15.73
N ALA A 67 6.45 -17.25 -15.99
CA ALA A 67 6.99 -16.38 -14.93
C ALA A 67 5.94 -15.65 -14.09
N ALA A 68 4.75 -15.41 -14.64
CA ALA A 68 3.72 -14.65 -13.93
C ALA A 68 3.17 -15.37 -12.68
N PRO A 69 2.83 -16.67 -12.73
CA PRO A 69 2.53 -17.44 -11.52
C PRO A 69 3.66 -17.46 -10.50
N GLU A 70 4.92 -17.56 -10.94
CA GLU A 70 6.09 -17.59 -10.06
C GLU A 70 6.34 -16.24 -9.40
N ALA A 71 6.23 -15.13 -10.13
CA ALA A 71 6.38 -13.78 -9.60
C ALA A 71 5.27 -13.47 -8.58
N ARG A 72 4.03 -13.88 -8.87
CA ARG A 72 2.93 -13.83 -7.89
C ARG A 72 3.21 -14.67 -6.66
N ALA A 73 3.77 -15.86 -6.81
CA ALA A 73 4.16 -16.70 -5.68
C ALA A 73 5.32 -16.08 -4.88
N SER A 74 6.25 -15.38 -5.52
CA SER A 74 7.34 -14.64 -4.87
C SER A 74 6.86 -13.40 -4.12
N ALA A 75 5.80 -12.75 -4.61
CA ALA A 75 5.17 -11.59 -3.97
C ALA A 75 4.16 -11.99 -2.87
N ALA A 76 3.56 -13.18 -2.93
CA ALA A 76 2.56 -13.64 -1.95
C ALA A 76 3.01 -13.63 -0.47
N PRO A 77 4.29 -13.90 -0.13
CA PRO A 77 4.82 -13.72 1.22
C PRO A 77 4.92 -12.27 1.68
N GLY A 78 4.59 -11.29 0.83
CA GLY A 78 4.70 -9.87 1.13
C GLY A 78 6.13 -9.32 1.04
N THR A 79 7.11 -10.11 0.62
CA THR A 79 8.52 -9.68 0.55
C THR A 79 8.89 -9.00 -0.77
N HIS A 80 8.01 -9.05 -1.76
CA HIS A 80 8.15 -8.38 -3.04
C HIS A 80 6.83 -7.74 -3.43
N VAL A 81 6.89 -6.66 -4.22
CA VAL A 81 5.72 -6.05 -4.84
C VAL A 81 5.80 -6.22 -6.35
N LEU A 82 4.68 -6.58 -6.98
CA LEU A 82 4.56 -6.65 -8.43
C LEU A 82 4.37 -5.26 -9.03
N GLY A 83 5.04 -5.00 -10.14
CA GLY A 83 4.86 -3.81 -10.95
C GLY A 83 5.05 -4.09 -12.43
N MET A 84 5.08 -3.00 -13.19
CA MET A 84 5.27 -3.01 -14.64
C MET A 84 5.91 -1.69 -15.06
N ASP A 85 6.39 -1.63 -16.30
CA ASP A 85 6.72 -0.36 -16.93
C ASP A 85 6.13 -0.28 -18.34
N VAL A 86 5.74 0.94 -18.73
CA VAL A 86 4.99 1.21 -19.96
C VAL A 86 5.52 2.43 -20.69
N SER A 87 5.26 2.48 -21.99
CA SER A 87 5.65 3.57 -22.90
C SER A 87 4.51 3.98 -23.84
N GLY A 88 4.79 4.78 -24.87
CA GLY A 88 3.81 5.09 -25.92
C GLY A 88 3.27 3.85 -26.66
N TRP A 89 3.94 2.70 -26.54
CA TRP A 89 3.55 1.43 -27.15
C TRP A 89 2.45 0.68 -26.41
N GLN A 90 2.10 1.10 -25.19
CA GLN A 90 0.90 0.66 -24.48
C GLN A 90 -0.09 1.84 -24.39
N PRO A 91 -0.69 2.27 -25.52
CA PRO A 91 -1.51 3.48 -25.56
C PRO A 91 -2.81 3.36 -24.77
N ASN A 92 -3.30 2.13 -24.56
CA ASN A 92 -4.56 1.82 -23.89
C ASN A 92 -4.36 0.80 -22.76
N VAL A 93 -3.73 1.21 -21.67
CA VAL A 93 -3.52 0.36 -20.48
C VAL A 93 -4.84 0.11 -19.74
N ASP A 94 -5.22 -1.15 -19.54
CA ASP A 94 -6.29 -1.51 -18.60
C ASP A 94 -5.76 -1.54 -17.16
N TRP A 95 -5.79 -0.36 -16.52
CA TRP A 95 -5.30 -0.16 -15.16
C TRP A 95 -6.04 -0.99 -14.11
N ASN A 96 -7.35 -1.22 -14.30
CA ASN A 96 -8.15 -2.01 -13.36
C ASN A 96 -7.77 -3.49 -13.45
N ALA A 97 -7.57 -4.00 -14.68
CA ALA A 97 -7.09 -5.36 -14.88
C ALA A 97 -5.68 -5.55 -14.29
N ALA A 98 -4.75 -4.61 -14.54
CA ALA A 98 -3.40 -4.67 -13.96
C ALA A 98 -3.43 -4.67 -12.42
N TRP A 99 -4.22 -3.78 -11.81
CA TRP A 99 -4.42 -3.74 -10.35
C TRP A 99 -5.04 -5.03 -9.80
N GLY A 100 -6.10 -5.52 -10.44
CA GLY A 100 -6.77 -6.77 -10.07
C GLY A 100 -5.86 -7.99 -10.22
N ASN A 101 -4.89 -7.92 -11.13
CA ASN A 101 -3.85 -8.93 -11.33
C ASN A 101 -2.66 -8.82 -10.37
N GLY A 102 -2.66 -7.84 -9.47
CA GLY A 102 -1.69 -7.71 -8.38
C GLY A 102 -0.62 -6.63 -8.57
N ALA A 103 -0.58 -5.92 -9.70
CA ALA A 103 0.35 -4.82 -9.87
C ALA A 103 0.02 -3.68 -8.89
N ARG A 104 1.07 -3.08 -8.32
CA ARG A 104 0.95 -1.99 -7.33
C ARG A 104 1.85 -0.80 -7.62
N PHE A 105 2.82 -0.95 -8.52
CA PHE A 105 3.56 0.16 -9.05
C PHE A 105 3.73 0.13 -10.57
N VAL A 106 4.07 1.29 -11.13
CA VAL A 106 4.42 1.44 -12.54
C VAL A 106 5.51 2.48 -12.77
N TYR A 107 6.46 2.23 -13.67
CA TYR A 107 7.25 3.29 -14.30
C TYR A 107 6.71 3.63 -15.69
N ILE A 108 6.64 4.92 -16.02
CA ILE A 108 6.00 5.40 -17.25
C ILE A 108 7.01 6.22 -18.05
N LYS A 109 7.20 5.87 -19.32
CA LYS A 109 8.09 6.62 -20.19
C LYS A 109 7.61 8.04 -20.34
N THR A 110 8.51 8.97 -20.09
CA THR A 110 8.20 10.39 -20.11
C THR A 110 8.94 11.10 -21.22
N THR A 111 10.24 10.84 -21.35
CA THR A 111 11.11 11.51 -22.33
C THR A 111 12.16 10.56 -22.88
N GLU A 112 12.71 10.91 -24.02
CA GLU A 112 13.89 10.27 -24.61
C GLU A 112 14.79 11.36 -25.20
N SER A 113 16.10 11.20 -25.05
CA SER A 113 17.09 12.19 -25.47
C SER A 113 16.78 13.61 -24.95
N ASN A 114 16.82 14.64 -25.80
CA ASN A 114 16.55 16.03 -25.44
C ASN A 114 15.44 16.67 -26.29
N ASP A 115 14.69 15.85 -27.03
CA ASP A 115 13.73 16.29 -28.04
C ASP A 115 12.42 15.48 -28.06
N TYR A 116 12.38 14.27 -27.50
CA TYR A 116 11.16 13.48 -27.37
C TYR A 116 10.51 13.64 -25.99
N ALA A 117 9.19 13.86 -25.99
CA ALA A 117 8.32 13.77 -24.83
C ALA A 117 7.06 12.96 -25.18
N SER A 118 6.76 11.93 -24.39
CA SER A 118 5.67 11.01 -24.68
C SER A 118 4.32 11.71 -24.58
N THR A 119 3.54 11.65 -25.65
CA THR A 119 2.16 12.16 -25.66
C THR A 119 1.19 11.29 -24.84
N HIS A 120 1.61 10.08 -24.46
CA HIS A 120 0.82 9.14 -23.66
C HIS A 120 1.04 9.30 -22.15
N PHE A 121 2.14 9.93 -21.73
CA PHE A 121 2.54 10.04 -20.31
C PHE A 121 1.41 10.57 -19.43
N ALA A 122 0.78 11.69 -19.79
CA ALA A 122 -0.27 12.29 -18.96
C ALA A 122 -1.48 11.37 -18.77
N GLY A 123 -1.89 10.67 -19.82
CA GLY A 123 -2.98 9.70 -19.78
C GLY A 123 -2.63 8.52 -18.89
N GLN A 124 -1.45 7.93 -19.09
CA GLN A 124 -0.97 6.79 -18.31
C GLN A 124 -0.77 7.15 -16.83
N TRP A 125 -0.18 8.31 -16.54
CA TRP A 125 0.00 8.81 -15.18
C TRP A 125 -1.34 8.94 -14.44
N SER A 126 -2.33 9.53 -15.10
CA SER A 126 -3.68 9.69 -14.53
C SER A 126 -4.39 8.36 -14.33
N GLY A 127 -4.24 7.43 -15.27
CA GLY A 127 -4.82 6.09 -15.20
C GLY A 127 -4.24 5.27 -14.04
N ALA A 128 -2.92 5.22 -13.91
CA ALA A 128 -2.22 4.59 -12.79
C ALA A 128 -2.65 5.19 -11.45
N THR A 129 -2.71 6.52 -11.38
CA THR A 129 -3.15 7.25 -10.18
C THR A 129 -4.59 6.89 -9.79
N SER A 130 -5.48 6.71 -10.78
CA SER A 130 -6.91 6.44 -10.53
C SER A 130 -7.19 5.09 -9.86
N VAL A 131 -6.34 4.10 -10.09
CA VAL A 131 -6.43 2.77 -9.46
C VAL A 131 -5.57 2.65 -8.19
N GLY A 132 -4.81 3.69 -7.86
CA GLY A 132 -4.01 3.75 -6.63
C GLY A 132 -2.58 3.22 -6.75
N MET A 133 -2.06 3.01 -7.96
CA MET A 133 -0.66 2.59 -8.13
C MET A 133 0.33 3.66 -7.66
N VAL A 134 1.44 3.21 -7.07
CA VAL A 134 2.64 4.01 -6.89
C VAL A 134 3.30 4.17 -8.28
N ARG A 135 3.60 5.38 -8.72
CA ARG A 135 3.97 5.63 -10.12
C ARG A 135 5.21 6.49 -10.24
N GLY A 136 6.08 6.13 -11.17
CA GLY A 136 7.32 6.80 -11.50
C GLY A 136 7.37 7.24 -12.96
N ALA A 137 8.23 8.21 -13.24
CA ALA A 137 8.55 8.66 -14.57
C ALA A 137 9.94 8.13 -14.94
N TYR A 138 10.16 7.76 -16.20
CA TYR A 138 11.51 7.44 -16.69
C TYR A 138 11.91 8.19 -17.95
N HIS A 139 13.22 8.30 -18.12
CA HIS A 139 13.92 8.95 -19.21
C HIS A 139 14.83 7.97 -19.92
N PHE A 140 14.60 7.73 -21.21
CA PHE A 140 15.50 6.94 -22.05
C PHE A 140 16.68 7.80 -22.50
N ALA A 141 17.88 7.45 -22.07
CA ALA A 141 19.06 8.24 -22.30
C ALA A 141 19.56 8.15 -23.75
N ASN A 142 20.06 9.27 -24.27
CA ASN A 142 20.93 9.26 -25.45
C ASN A 142 22.20 10.07 -25.17
N PRO A 143 23.23 9.46 -24.56
CA PRO A 143 24.47 10.16 -24.21
C PRO A 143 25.27 10.72 -25.39
N PHE A 144 25.00 10.28 -26.62
CA PHE A 144 25.65 10.80 -27.82
C PHE A 144 25.18 12.23 -28.16
N GLU A 145 23.89 12.52 -27.96
CA GLU A 145 23.26 13.75 -28.43
C GLU A 145 23.51 14.98 -27.54
N SER A 146 23.63 14.81 -26.22
CA SER A 146 23.82 15.95 -25.30
C SER A 146 24.39 15.53 -23.95
N THR A 147 24.68 16.50 -23.07
CA THR A 147 25.21 16.20 -21.73
C THR A 147 24.14 15.67 -20.78
N GLY A 148 24.56 15.01 -19.69
CA GLY A 148 23.63 14.46 -18.70
C GLY A 148 22.76 15.53 -18.06
N ALA A 149 23.29 16.74 -17.86
CA ALA A 149 22.53 17.87 -17.33
C ALA A 149 21.42 18.34 -18.29
N VAL A 150 21.67 18.32 -19.61
CA VAL A 150 20.66 18.74 -20.61
C VAL A 150 19.47 17.79 -20.56
N GLN A 151 19.72 16.47 -20.61
CA GLN A 151 18.66 15.47 -20.57
C GLN A 151 17.96 15.41 -19.21
N ALA A 152 18.69 15.57 -18.09
CA ALA A 152 18.07 15.64 -16.77
C ALA A 152 17.12 16.83 -16.62
N ASN A 153 17.48 18.01 -17.16
CA ASN A 153 16.58 19.16 -17.15
C ASN A 153 15.35 18.93 -18.02
N TRP A 154 15.55 18.43 -19.25
CA TRP A 154 14.47 18.06 -20.16
C TRP A 154 13.49 17.08 -19.51
N PHE A 155 14.00 16.02 -18.91
CA PHE A 155 13.21 15.01 -18.22
C PHE A 155 12.37 15.60 -17.08
N VAL A 156 13.01 16.35 -16.16
CA VAL A 156 12.31 16.92 -15.00
C VAL A 156 11.25 17.94 -15.44
N ASP A 157 11.50 18.71 -16.51
CA ASP A 157 10.54 19.69 -17.03
C ASP A 157 9.34 19.06 -17.75
N HIS A 158 9.42 17.79 -18.16
CA HIS A 158 8.37 17.10 -18.94
C HIS A 158 7.68 15.97 -18.19
N GLY A 159 7.90 15.82 -16.89
CA GLY A 159 7.18 14.85 -16.05
C GLY A 159 8.04 14.10 -15.04
N GLY A 160 9.36 14.22 -15.14
CA GLY A 160 10.34 13.64 -14.19
C GLY A 160 10.45 14.37 -12.85
N SER A 161 9.56 15.31 -12.54
CA SER A 161 9.50 15.95 -11.22
C SER A 161 9.06 14.96 -10.14
N TRP A 162 9.51 15.16 -8.92
CA TRP A 162 9.18 14.28 -7.79
C TRP A 162 8.75 15.09 -6.56
N SER A 163 7.87 14.50 -5.77
CA SER A 163 7.47 14.99 -4.45
C SER A 163 7.39 13.82 -3.47
N PRO A 164 7.71 14.01 -2.18
CA PRO A 164 7.66 12.98 -1.15
C PRO A 164 6.22 12.68 -0.69
N ASP A 165 5.33 12.34 -1.62
CA ASP A 165 3.91 12.05 -1.36
C ASP A 165 3.64 10.56 -1.06
N GLY A 166 4.70 9.76 -1.01
CA GLY A 166 4.65 8.31 -0.85
C GLY A 166 3.98 7.59 -2.03
N ARG A 167 3.67 8.28 -3.13
CA ARG A 167 3.02 7.71 -4.31
C ARG A 167 3.83 7.93 -5.58
N THR A 168 4.82 8.82 -5.54
CA THR A 168 5.73 9.16 -6.64
C THR A 168 7.06 8.46 -6.47
N LEU A 169 7.35 7.48 -7.34
CA LEU A 169 8.67 6.85 -7.33
C LEU A 169 9.75 7.88 -7.71
N PRO A 170 10.97 7.75 -7.19
CA PRO A 170 12.09 8.58 -7.62
C PRO A 170 12.21 8.59 -9.16
N PRO A 171 12.60 9.71 -9.78
CA PRO A 171 12.76 9.76 -11.23
C PRO A 171 13.77 8.70 -11.68
N MET A 172 13.56 8.08 -12.84
CA MET A 172 14.45 7.01 -13.30
C MET A 172 15.20 7.39 -14.56
N LEU A 173 16.51 7.11 -14.56
CA LEU A 173 17.36 7.09 -15.73
C LEU A 173 17.35 5.68 -16.31
N ASP A 174 16.84 5.53 -17.53
CA ASP A 174 17.06 4.35 -18.35
C ASP A 174 18.32 4.58 -19.19
N ILE A 175 19.37 3.81 -18.89
CA ILE A 175 20.67 3.90 -19.57
C ILE A 175 21.14 2.50 -19.97
N GLU A 176 20.95 2.19 -21.25
CA GLU A 176 21.14 0.85 -21.80
C GLU A 176 21.73 0.85 -23.21
N TYR A 177 21.73 -0.32 -23.86
CA TYR A 177 22.29 -0.53 -25.20
C TYR A 177 21.72 0.48 -26.21
N ASP A 178 22.62 1.11 -26.95
CA ASP A 178 22.26 2.09 -27.97
C ASP A 178 21.40 1.46 -29.10
N PRO A 179 20.13 1.88 -29.26
CA PRO A 179 19.27 1.39 -30.33
C PRO A 179 19.55 2.03 -31.70
N TYR A 180 20.35 3.11 -31.72
CA TYR A 180 20.55 3.97 -32.89
C TYR A 180 21.76 3.60 -33.75
N THR A 181 22.51 2.55 -33.40
CA THR A 181 23.78 2.17 -34.05
C THR A 181 23.72 2.05 -35.59
N GLY A 182 22.55 1.73 -36.15
CA GLY A 182 22.32 1.67 -37.59
C GLY A 182 22.16 3.04 -38.27
N SER A 183 21.82 4.08 -37.51
CA SER A 183 21.45 5.43 -37.97
C SER A 183 22.48 6.51 -37.64
N ASP A 184 23.18 6.40 -36.51
CA ASP A 184 24.17 7.40 -36.03
C ASP A 184 25.63 6.92 -36.14
N HIS A 185 25.84 5.65 -36.54
CA HIS A 185 27.14 4.99 -36.69
C HIS A 185 27.98 4.93 -35.39
N THR A 186 27.34 4.86 -34.23
CA THR A 186 28.00 4.68 -32.93
C THR A 186 28.26 3.18 -32.64
N ASN A 187 28.14 2.77 -31.38
CA ASN A 187 28.27 1.40 -30.90
C ASN A 187 27.32 1.20 -29.71
N ALA A 188 27.29 0.01 -29.11
CA ALA A 188 26.48 -0.31 -27.93
C ALA A 188 26.58 0.70 -26.75
N CYS A 189 27.63 1.52 -26.71
CA CYS A 189 27.90 2.53 -25.69
C CYS A 189 27.83 3.97 -26.24
N TYR A 190 27.03 4.23 -27.27
CA TYR A 190 26.82 5.57 -27.84
C TYR A 190 28.11 6.23 -28.38
N GLY A 191 29.10 5.41 -28.76
CA GLY A 191 30.41 5.89 -29.21
C GLY A 191 31.29 6.46 -28.09
N LEU A 192 30.87 6.36 -26.82
CA LEU A 192 31.58 6.92 -25.68
C LEU A 192 32.55 5.92 -25.06
N SER A 193 33.64 6.46 -24.48
CA SER A 193 34.51 5.67 -23.61
C SER A 193 33.87 5.51 -22.22
N PRO A 194 34.24 4.46 -21.44
CA PRO A 194 33.74 4.27 -20.09
C PRO A 194 33.85 5.48 -19.17
N ALA A 195 34.97 6.20 -19.21
CA ALA A 195 35.16 7.39 -18.38
C ALA A 195 34.19 8.53 -18.72
N VAL A 196 33.88 8.70 -20.01
CA VAL A 196 32.95 9.72 -20.48
C VAL A 196 31.51 9.32 -20.14
N MET A 197 31.16 8.05 -20.30
CA MET A 197 29.85 7.52 -19.89
C MET A 197 29.60 7.71 -18.38
N VAL A 198 30.58 7.36 -17.54
CA VAL A 198 30.50 7.57 -16.08
C VAL A 198 30.34 9.05 -15.73
N ALA A 199 31.05 9.94 -16.41
CA ALA A 199 30.90 11.38 -16.20
C ALA A 199 29.49 11.86 -16.58
N TRP A 200 28.93 11.36 -17.68
CA TRP A 200 27.59 11.67 -18.16
C TRP A 200 26.50 11.22 -17.16
N ILE A 201 26.53 9.95 -16.72
CA ILE A 201 25.55 9.39 -15.77
C ILE A 201 25.59 10.14 -14.44
N ARG A 202 26.79 10.53 -13.98
CA ARG A 202 26.97 11.31 -12.76
C ARG A 202 26.41 12.72 -12.90
N GLU A 203 26.62 13.37 -14.04
CA GLU A 203 26.06 14.69 -14.32
C GLU A 203 24.53 14.66 -14.35
N PHE A 204 23.93 13.66 -15.01
CA PHE A 204 22.48 13.43 -15.01
C PHE A 204 21.97 13.24 -13.58
N SER A 205 22.56 12.30 -12.83
CA SER A 205 22.13 11.95 -11.47
C SER A 205 22.20 13.14 -10.50
N ASN A 206 23.29 13.90 -10.57
CA ASN A 206 23.46 15.09 -9.73
C ASN A 206 22.47 16.19 -10.10
N THR A 207 22.16 16.35 -11.39
CA THR A 207 21.19 17.35 -11.87
C THR A 207 19.78 17.00 -11.41
N VAL A 208 19.36 15.73 -11.56
CA VAL A 208 18.07 15.26 -11.03
C VAL A 208 18.00 15.50 -9.53
N ARG A 209 19.01 15.07 -8.75
CA ARG A 209 19.03 15.29 -7.31
C ARG A 209 18.96 16.76 -6.92
N ALA A 210 19.65 17.64 -7.64
CA ALA A 210 19.59 19.07 -7.39
C ALA A 210 18.18 19.65 -7.62
N ARG A 211 17.43 19.06 -8.55
CA ARG A 211 16.08 19.52 -8.92
C ARG A 211 14.94 18.90 -8.13
N THR A 212 15.11 17.67 -7.65
CA THR A 212 14.04 16.90 -7.00
C THR A 212 14.32 16.55 -5.55
N GLY A 213 15.58 16.65 -5.10
CA GLY A 213 16.00 16.27 -3.75
C GLY A 213 16.39 14.78 -3.61
N VAL A 214 16.13 13.94 -4.60
CA VAL A 214 16.43 12.49 -4.59
C VAL A 214 17.35 12.10 -5.73
N LEU A 215 18.23 11.11 -5.52
CA LEU A 215 18.97 10.50 -6.62
C LEU A 215 18.00 9.75 -7.53
N PRO A 216 18.20 9.76 -8.86
CA PRO A 216 17.38 8.95 -9.72
C PRO A 216 17.68 7.47 -9.55
N THR A 217 16.66 6.64 -9.72
CA THR A 217 16.82 5.21 -9.95
C THR A 217 17.60 5.01 -11.25
N ILE A 218 18.57 4.10 -11.28
CA ILE A 218 19.29 3.73 -12.50
C ILE A 218 18.76 2.40 -13.00
N TYR A 219 18.17 2.41 -14.19
CA TYR A 219 17.87 1.23 -14.96
C TYR A 219 19.02 0.92 -15.93
N SER A 220 19.43 -0.36 -15.98
CA SER A 220 20.47 -0.88 -16.88
C SER A 220 20.48 -2.41 -16.83
N THR A 221 21.32 -3.05 -17.66
CA THR A 221 21.73 -4.45 -17.48
C THR A 221 23.14 -4.53 -16.90
N THR A 222 23.49 -5.66 -16.26
CA THR A 222 24.84 -5.87 -15.74
C THR A 222 25.88 -5.91 -16.85
N ASN A 223 25.54 -6.45 -18.01
CA ASN A 223 26.47 -6.58 -19.13
C ASN A 223 26.72 -5.21 -19.77
N TRP A 224 25.68 -4.41 -19.99
CA TRP A 224 25.85 -3.03 -20.46
C TRP A 224 26.67 -2.21 -19.47
N TRP A 225 26.38 -2.29 -18.17
CA TRP A 225 27.13 -1.54 -17.15
C TRP A 225 28.62 -1.91 -17.16
N LYS A 226 28.95 -3.20 -17.20
CA LYS A 226 30.35 -3.66 -17.29
C LYS A 226 31.04 -3.15 -18.55
N LEU A 227 30.36 -3.22 -19.69
CA LEU A 227 30.91 -2.83 -20.99
C LEU A 227 31.12 -1.31 -21.08
N CYS A 228 30.07 -0.54 -20.79
CA CYS A 228 29.99 0.88 -21.12
C CYS A 228 30.42 1.80 -19.97
N THR A 229 30.56 1.30 -18.74
CA THR A 229 31.09 2.08 -17.59
C THR A 229 32.41 1.54 -17.05
N GLY A 230 32.88 0.38 -17.53
CA GLY A 230 34.01 -0.32 -16.94
C GLY A 230 33.67 -0.94 -15.58
N ASN A 231 32.39 -1.22 -15.34
CA ASN A 231 31.83 -1.69 -14.08
C ASN A 231 32.12 -0.74 -12.90
N ASP A 232 31.90 0.56 -13.10
CA ASP A 232 32.17 1.58 -12.09
C ASP A 232 31.31 1.37 -10.83
N ALA A 233 31.95 1.40 -9.66
CA ALA A 233 31.32 1.11 -8.36
C ALA A 233 30.81 2.35 -7.60
N SER A 234 30.94 3.55 -8.17
CA SER A 234 30.67 4.81 -7.47
C SER A 234 29.18 5.20 -7.43
N PHE A 235 28.30 4.41 -8.04
CA PHE A 235 26.86 4.68 -8.15
C PHE A 235 25.98 3.90 -7.15
N GLY A 236 26.58 3.19 -6.19
CA GLY A 236 25.84 2.40 -5.20
C GLY A 236 24.85 3.16 -4.31
N ALA A 237 24.86 4.51 -4.35
CA ALA A 237 23.88 5.36 -3.68
C ALA A 237 22.60 5.58 -4.51
N ASN A 238 22.64 5.37 -5.84
CA ASN A 238 21.46 5.37 -6.68
C ASN A 238 20.71 4.05 -6.45
N PRO A 239 19.36 4.05 -6.37
CA PRO A 239 18.58 2.82 -6.42
C PRO A 239 18.83 2.09 -7.74
N LEU A 240 18.95 0.75 -7.69
CA LEU A 240 19.18 -0.06 -8.89
C LEU A 240 17.88 -0.69 -9.37
N PHE A 241 17.54 -0.45 -10.62
CA PHE A 241 16.53 -1.19 -11.36
C PHE A 241 17.25 -2.05 -12.39
N ILE A 242 17.43 -3.34 -12.11
CA ILE A 242 18.23 -4.21 -12.99
C ILE A 242 17.34 -4.97 -13.95
N ALA A 243 17.70 -4.97 -15.24
CA ALA A 243 17.10 -5.88 -16.21
C ALA A 243 17.91 -7.19 -16.30
N ARG A 244 17.20 -8.30 -16.10
CA ARG A 244 17.68 -9.64 -16.41
C ARG A 244 16.46 -10.53 -16.61
N TRP A 245 16.35 -11.15 -17.78
CA TRP A 245 15.25 -12.09 -18.08
C TRP A 245 15.79 -13.53 -18.02
N PRO A 246 15.73 -14.21 -16.85
CA PRO A 246 16.19 -15.58 -16.71
C PRO A 246 15.20 -16.57 -17.32
N GLU A 247 15.56 -17.86 -17.39
CA GLU A 247 14.62 -18.93 -17.75
C GLU A 247 13.64 -19.26 -16.61
N ASN A 248 14.06 -19.12 -15.34
CA ASN A 248 13.22 -19.32 -14.16
C ASN A 248 13.40 -18.15 -13.19
N LEU A 249 12.33 -17.74 -12.50
CA LEU A 249 12.44 -16.62 -11.54
C LEU A 249 13.38 -16.94 -10.38
N SER A 250 13.51 -18.22 -10.00
CA SER A 250 14.46 -18.69 -8.97
C SER A 250 15.93 -18.45 -9.31
N ASP A 251 16.26 -18.18 -10.57
CA ASP A 251 17.63 -17.84 -10.98
C ASP A 251 18.00 -16.41 -10.56
N GLY A 252 17.02 -15.61 -10.14
CA GLY A 252 17.15 -14.27 -9.57
C GLY A 252 17.63 -13.19 -10.55
N ALA A 253 17.95 -12.01 -10.02
CA ALA A 253 18.51 -10.89 -10.79
C ALA A 253 19.99 -11.10 -11.23
N GLY A 254 20.63 -12.16 -10.76
CA GLY A 254 21.98 -12.55 -11.17
C GLY A 254 23.07 -11.71 -10.49
N GLN A 255 24.26 -11.71 -11.08
CA GLN A 255 25.34 -10.84 -10.57
C GLN A 255 24.98 -9.38 -10.85
N LEU A 256 24.97 -8.56 -9.80
CA LEU A 256 24.73 -7.12 -9.92
C LEU A 256 26.01 -6.37 -10.34
N PRO A 257 25.87 -5.17 -10.95
CA PRO A 257 27.02 -4.32 -11.22
C PRO A 257 27.73 -3.90 -9.93
N ALA A 258 29.02 -3.58 -10.02
CA ALA A 258 29.78 -3.19 -8.84
C ALA A 258 29.18 -1.93 -8.18
N GLY A 259 29.28 -1.85 -6.84
CA GLY A 259 28.73 -0.74 -6.07
C GLY A 259 27.34 -1.02 -5.47
N TRP A 260 26.57 -1.94 -6.07
CA TRP A 260 25.29 -2.39 -5.51
C TRP A 260 25.41 -3.73 -4.81
N ASN A 261 24.91 -3.78 -3.57
CA ASN A 261 24.83 -5.02 -2.80
C ASN A 261 23.54 -5.80 -3.09
N ASP A 262 22.49 -5.10 -3.51
CA ASP A 262 21.21 -5.67 -3.90
C ASP A 262 20.48 -4.76 -4.91
N TYR A 263 19.47 -5.29 -5.59
CA TYR A 263 18.59 -4.51 -6.47
C TYR A 263 17.44 -3.87 -5.68
N THR A 264 16.95 -2.73 -6.14
CA THR A 264 15.71 -2.11 -5.65
C THR A 264 14.51 -2.62 -6.42
N ILE A 265 14.64 -2.68 -7.75
CA ILE A 265 13.64 -3.24 -8.66
C ILE A 265 14.35 -4.17 -9.64
N TRP A 266 13.67 -5.25 -10.03
CA TRP A 266 14.14 -6.19 -11.02
C TRP A 266 13.11 -6.31 -12.14
N GLN A 267 13.51 -5.96 -13.36
CA GLN A 267 12.75 -6.25 -14.58
C GLN A 267 13.06 -7.69 -14.98
N TYR A 268 12.09 -8.58 -14.76
CA TYR A 268 12.31 -10.03 -14.95
C TYR A 268 11.79 -10.55 -16.29
N ALA A 269 10.94 -9.79 -16.98
CA ALA A 269 10.44 -10.13 -18.31
C ALA A 269 10.01 -8.88 -19.08
N SER A 270 10.05 -8.91 -20.42
CA SER A 270 9.55 -7.82 -21.27
C SER A 270 8.10 -7.97 -21.72
N THR A 271 7.45 -9.06 -21.34
CA THR A 271 6.02 -9.31 -21.60
C THR A 271 5.48 -10.24 -20.51
N GLY A 272 4.16 -10.21 -20.27
CA GLY A 272 3.58 -11.11 -19.28
C GLY A 272 2.11 -10.84 -18.96
N THR A 273 1.82 -10.74 -17.66
CA THR A 273 0.45 -10.56 -17.14
C THR A 273 0.01 -9.10 -17.16
N PHE A 274 0.96 -8.18 -17.00
CA PHE A 274 0.71 -6.75 -17.05
C PHE A 274 1.06 -6.20 -18.45
N PRO A 275 0.48 -5.06 -18.88
CA PRO A 275 0.93 -4.37 -20.08
C PRO A 275 2.39 -3.93 -19.96
N GLY A 276 3.15 -4.07 -21.06
CA GLY A 276 4.58 -3.77 -21.08
C GLY A 276 5.41 -4.78 -20.30
N ASP A 277 6.48 -4.29 -19.69
CA ASP A 277 7.47 -5.13 -19.00
C ASP A 277 6.99 -5.50 -17.59
N GLN A 278 7.60 -6.52 -17.00
CA GLN A 278 7.19 -7.09 -15.72
C GLN A 278 8.27 -6.90 -14.65
N ASP A 279 7.85 -6.33 -13.52
CA ASP A 279 8.77 -5.89 -12.48
C ASP A 279 8.48 -6.45 -11.10
N LEU A 280 9.55 -6.58 -10.32
CA LEU A 280 9.53 -6.91 -8.90
C LEU A 280 10.30 -5.87 -8.11
N PHE A 281 9.62 -5.18 -7.20
CA PHE A 281 10.26 -4.37 -6.16
C PHE A 281 10.74 -5.29 -5.04
N ASN A 282 11.99 -5.11 -4.61
CA ASN A 282 12.65 -5.91 -3.57
C ASN A 282 12.27 -5.42 -2.17
N GLY A 283 11.03 -5.69 -1.78
CA GLY A 283 10.50 -5.29 -0.49
C GLY A 283 8.99 -5.41 -0.46
N ASP A 284 8.40 -5.13 0.70
CA ASP A 284 6.95 -5.12 0.87
C ASP A 284 6.29 -3.83 0.31
N TYR A 285 4.96 -3.79 0.31
CA TYR A 285 4.20 -2.65 -0.21
C TYR A 285 4.44 -1.36 0.56
N SER A 286 4.71 -1.45 1.86
CA SER A 286 5.04 -0.29 2.70
C SER A 286 6.44 0.25 2.36
N GLN A 287 7.41 -0.62 2.11
CA GLN A 287 8.76 -0.26 1.69
C GLN A 287 8.75 0.40 0.30
N LEU A 288 7.82 0.01 -0.58
CA LEU A 288 7.58 0.72 -1.85
C LEU A 288 7.08 2.15 -1.63
N HIS A 289 6.14 2.37 -0.71
CA HIS A 289 5.68 3.71 -0.34
C HIS A 289 6.78 4.55 0.34
N LEU A 290 7.64 3.92 1.13
CA LEU A 290 8.82 4.57 1.72
C LEU A 290 9.79 5.00 0.62
N PHE A 291 10.09 4.10 -0.31
CA PHE A 291 10.92 4.38 -1.47
C PHE A 291 10.37 5.56 -2.29
N ALA A 292 9.05 5.61 -2.48
CA ALA A 292 8.38 6.76 -3.10
C ALA A 292 8.43 8.05 -2.25
N SER A 293 8.61 7.94 -0.93
CA SER A 293 8.65 9.10 -0.01
C SER A 293 10.05 9.70 0.14
N ASN A 294 11.12 8.91 0.02
CA ASN A 294 12.47 9.38 0.33
C ASN A 294 13.60 8.83 -0.55
N GLY A 295 13.28 8.00 -1.55
CA GLY A 295 14.26 7.38 -2.45
C GLY A 295 15.25 6.42 -1.77
N GLN A 296 14.97 5.98 -0.54
CA GLN A 296 15.81 5.02 0.18
C GLN A 296 15.57 3.60 -0.33
N THR A 297 16.65 2.88 -0.61
CA THR A 297 16.60 1.47 -0.99
C THR A 297 16.07 0.61 0.17
N PRO A 298 15.23 -0.40 -0.09
CA PRO A 298 14.83 -1.36 0.94
C PRO A 298 16.07 -2.10 1.45
N SER A 299 16.39 -1.91 2.72
CA SER A 299 17.51 -2.58 3.37
C SER A 299 17.03 -3.26 4.64
N GLY A 300 16.63 -4.52 4.51
CA GLY A 300 16.58 -5.57 5.55
C GLY A 300 15.96 -5.28 6.92
N GLY A 301 15.31 -4.13 7.12
CA GLY A 301 14.61 -3.79 8.36
C GLY A 301 13.25 -4.50 8.45
N PRO A 302 12.62 -4.52 9.64
CA PRO A 302 11.21 -4.87 9.76
C PRO A 302 10.39 -4.05 8.76
N SER A 303 9.39 -4.66 8.13
CA SER A 303 8.41 -3.96 7.31
C SER A 303 7.79 -2.81 8.13
N LEU A 304 7.39 -1.70 7.48
CA LEU A 304 6.67 -0.65 8.21
C LEU A 304 5.34 -1.18 8.77
N ASP A 305 4.81 -2.19 8.10
CA ASP A 305 3.64 -2.95 8.54
C ASP A 305 3.91 -3.70 9.84
N ALA A 306 5.09 -4.32 10.01
CA ALA A 306 5.47 -4.99 11.25
C ALA A 306 5.59 -4.01 12.42
N ASN A 307 6.16 -2.83 12.19
CA ASN A 307 6.21 -1.75 13.20
C ASN A 307 4.80 -1.27 13.57
N TYR A 308 3.94 -1.07 12.57
CA TYR A 308 2.53 -0.71 12.76
C TYR A 308 1.77 -1.79 13.55
N ILE A 309 1.94 -3.05 13.19
CA ILE A 309 1.34 -4.20 13.88
C ILE A 309 1.89 -4.27 15.30
N GLU A 310 3.19 -4.10 15.53
CA GLU A 310 3.78 -4.08 16.86
C GLU A 310 3.20 -2.97 17.72
N ALA A 311 3.05 -1.75 17.19
CA ALA A 311 2.39 -0.65 17.89
C ALA A 311 0.94 -0.99 18.26
N LEU A 312 0.17 -1.60 17.35
CA LEU A 312 -1.20 -2.05 17.64
C LEU A 312 -1.22 -3.11 18.76
N TYR A 313 -0.30 -4.08 18.74
CA TYR A 313 -0.19 -5.09 19.79
C TYR A 313 0.16 -4.46 21.15
N GLN A 314 1.04 -3.45 21.19
CA GLN A 314 1.32 -2.73 22.43
C GLN A 314 0.12 -1.91 22.92
N ASP A 315 -0.48 -1.11 22.05
CA ASP A 315 -1.53 -0.16 22.44
C ASP A 315 -2.87 -0.84 22.75
N TYR A 316 -3.21 -1.92 22.05
CA TYR A 316 -4.43 -2.68 22.33
C TYR A 316 -4.20 -3.75 23.39
N LEU A 317 -3.14 -4.54 23.25
CA LEU A 317 -3.01 -5.82 23.97
C LEU A 317 -1.94 -5.79 25.07
N GLY A 318 -1.09 -4.75 25.11
CA GLY A 318 -0.03 -4.61 26.11
C GLY A 318 1.05 -5.70 26.04
N ARG A 319 1.27 -6.27 24.86
CA ARG A 319 2.28 -7.32 24.63
C ARG A 319 2.92 -7.19 23.24
N SER A 320 4.08 -7.80 23.06
CA SER A 320 4.70 -7.92 21.72
C SER A 320 4.03 -9.01 20.88
N PRO A 321 3.93 -8.83 19.55
CA PRO A 321 3.49 -9.88 18.64
C PRO A 321 4.57 -10.95 18.44
N SER A 322 4.15 -12.16 18.09
CA SER A 322 5.04 -13.18 17.53
C SER A 322 5.26 -12.97 16.02
N PRO A 323 6.27 -13.60 15.39
CA PRO A 323 6.42 -13.56 13.94
C PRO A 323 5.18 -14.07 13.18
N ALA A 324 4.44 -15.04 13.74
CA ALA A 324 3.21 -15.53 13.14
C ALA A 324 2.06 -14.51 13.21
N ASP A 325 2.01 -13.72 14.29
CA ASP A 325 1.05 -12.60 14.43
C ASP A 325 1.30 -11.53 13.36
N ILE A 326 2.57 -11.15 13.16
CA ILE A 326 2.98 -10.17 12.15
C ILE A 326 2.60 -10.67 10.75
N ASN A 327 3.02 -11.89 10.39
CA ASN A 327 2.74 -12.48 9.09
C ASN A 327 1.23 -12.58 8.80
N PHE A 328 0.40 -12.84 9.83
CA PHE A 328 -1.05 -12.90 9.67
C PHE A 328 -1.62 -11.55 9.22
N TRP A 329 -1.25 -10.45 9.89
CA TRP A 329 -1.75 -9.12 9.57
C TRP A 329 -1.14 -8.54 8.30
N GLU A 330 0.14 -8.79 8.03
CA GLU A 330 0.80 -8.41 6.78
C GLU A 330 0.11 -9.04 5.56
N GLY A 331 -0.37 -10.28 5.67
CA GLY A 331 -1.15 -10.93 4.61
C GLY A 331 -2.42 -10.14 4.23
N PHE A 332 -3.06 -9.47 5.19
CA PHE A 332 -4.20 -8.59 4.89
C PHE A 332 -3.77 -7.31 4.18
N LEU A 333 -2.63 -6.72 4.56
CA LEU A 333 -2.10 -5.51 3.91
C LEU A 333 -1.63 -5.81 2.49
N ALA A 334 -0.93 -6.93 2.29
CA ALA A 334 -0.46 -7.40 0.99
C ALA A 334 -1.62 -7.62 -0.01
N THR A 335 -2.80 -8.01 0.50
CA THR A 335 -4.02 -8.18 -0.32
C THR A 335 -4.82 -6.89 -0.50
N GLY A 336 -4.33 -5.75 0.00
CA GLY A 336 -4.95 -4.43 -0.15
C GLY A 336 -6.02 -4.10 0.89
N SER A 337 -6.09 -4.84 2.01
CA SER A 337 -7.02 -4.53 3.09
C SER A 337 -6.67 -3.18 3.72
N PRO A 338 -7.64 -2.30 4.00
CA PRO A 338 -7.35 -1.02 4.63
C PRO A 338 -6.95 -1.21 6.11
N ARG A 339 -6.07 -0.34 6.63
CA ARG A 339 -5.66 -0.35 8.05
C ARG A 339 -6.84 -0.29 9.03
N SER A 340 -7.97 0.31 8.62
CA SER A 340 -9.20 0.32 9.42
C SER A 340 -9.75 -1.08 9.69
N GLN A 341 -9.58 -2.02 8.75
CA GLN A 341 -9.97 -3.41 8.93
C GLN A 341 -9.05 -4.13 9.93
N ILE A 342 -7.76 -3.81 9.93
CA ILE A 342 -6.78 -4.35 10.88
C ILE A 342 -7.07 -3.83 12.28
N ALA A 343 -7.17 -2.50 12.44
CA ALA A 343 -7.55 -1.87 13.70
C ALA A 343 -8.88 -2.42 14.24
N ALA A 344 -9.89 -2.61 13.38
CA ALA A 344 -11.16 -3.23 13.77
C ALA A 344 -11.00 -4.68 14.24
N GLY A 345 -10.04 -5.42 13.68
CA GLY A 345 -9.67 -6.77 14.13
C GLY A 345 -9.17 -6.80 15.57
N PHE A 346 -8.30 -5.86 15.95
CA PHE A 346 -7.83 -5.71 17.35
C PHE A 346 -8.97 -5.32 18.29
N VAL A 347 -9.75 -4.28 17.94
CA VAL A 347 -10.85 -3.78 18.77
C VAL A 347 -11.93 -4.84 19.02
N ASN A 348 -12.16 -5.71 18.03
CA ASN A 348 -13.15 -6.79 18.14
C ASN A 348 -12.58 -8.11 18.67
N SER A 349 -11.28 -8.18 18.96
CA SER A 349 -10.66 -9.37 19.52
C SER A 349 -11.16 -9.66 20.93
N ASP A 350 -11.28 -10.95 21.27
CA ASP A 350 -11.65 -11.38 22.62
C ASP A 350 -10.61 -10.96 23.66
N GLU A 351 -9.34 -10.91 23.27
CA GLU A 351 -8.22 -10.45 24.10
C GLU A 351 -8.41 -8.98 24.49
N TYR A 352 -8.64 -8.10 23.52
CA TYR A 352 -8.88 -6.69 23.79
C TYR A 352 -10.15 -6.45 24.61
N ARG A 353 -11.26 -7.14 24.26
CA ARG A 353 -12.51 -7.05 25.01
C ARG A 353 -12.34 -7.44 26.47
N THR A 354 -11.57 -8.50 26.74
CA THR A 354 -11.23 -8.95 28.09
C THR A 354 -10.42 -7.89 28.85
N ILE A 355 -9.40 -7.30 28.21
CA ILE A 355 -8.58 -6.22 28.79
C ILE A 355 -9.46 -5.02 29.15
N ARG A 356 -10.36 -4.61 28.25
CA ARG A 356 -11.28 -3.49 28.48
C ARG A 356 -12.29 -3.74 29.59
N ILE A 357 -12.84 -4.94 29.68
CA ILE A 357 -13.71 -5.34 30.80
C ILE A 357 -12.96 -5.16 32.12
N ASP A 358 -11.79 -5.78 32.26
CA ASP A 358 -11.04 -5.73 33.53
C ASP A 358 -10.58 -4.31 33.88
N ALA A 359 -10.12 -3.54 32.89
CA ALA A 359 -9.74 -2.14 33.07
C ALA A 359 -10.92 -1.27 33.54
N ALA A 360 -12.12 -1.48 33.01
CA ALA A 360 -13.32 -0.76 33.43
C ALA A 360 -13.70 -1.09 34.88
N TYR A 361 -13.64 -2.36 35.29
CA TYR A 361 -13.87 -2.75 36.69
C TYR A 361 -12.86 -2.11 37.64
N ARG A 362 -11.57 -2.11 37.28
CA ARG A 362 -10.52 -1.53 38.13
C ARG A 362 -10.66 -0.02 38.27
N SER A 363 -10.92 0.67 37.17
CA SER A 363 -11.02 2.13 37.17
C SER A 363 -12.30 2.65 37.81
N ILE A 364 -13.44 1.95 37.62
CA ILE A 364 -14.75 2.43 38.08
C ILE A 364 -15.11 1.89 39.47
N LEU A 365 -14.80 0.62 39.76
CA LEU A 365 -15.20 -0.06 41.00
C LEU A 365 -14.03 -0.38 41.94
N GLY A 366 -12.79 -0.07 41.54
CA GLY A 366 -11.59 -0.26 42.36
C GLY A 366 -11.17 -1.73 42.55
N ARG A 367 -11.67 -2.66 41.74
CA ARG A 367 -11.39 -4.11 41.84
C ARG A 367 -11.34 -4.77 40.47
N PRO A 368 -10.69 -5.94 40.30
CA PRO A 368 -10.77 -6.68 39.05
C PRO A 368 -12.17 -7.25 38.77
N ALA A 369 -12.43 -7.56 37.51
CA ALA A 369 -13.64 -8.27 37.11
C ALA A 369 -13.59 -9.73 37.62
N GLU A 370 -14.71 -10.23 38.12
CA GLU A 370 -14.80 -11.64 38.51
C GLU A 370 -14.79 -12.55 37.26
N PRO A 371 -14.12 -13.71 37.27
CA PRO A 371 -14.01 -14.57 36.08
C PRO A 371 -15.35 -14.97 35.44
N ALA A 372 -16.40 -15.18 36.26
CA ALA A 372 -17.72 -15.52 35.74
C ALA A 372 -18.45 -14.32 35.11
N GLY A 373 -18.33 -13.13 35.73
CA GLY A 373 -18.88 -11.88 35.20
C GLY A 373 -18.21 -11.48 33.89
N LEU A 374 -16.88 -11.57 33.85
CA LEU A 374 -16.08 -11.28 32.65
C LEU A 374 -16.51 -12.17 31.47
N ARG A 375 -16.62 -13.49 31.68
CA ARG A 375 -17.08 -14.41 30.62
C ARG A 375 -18.48 -14.10 30.13
N THR A 376 -19.36 -13.65 31.01
CA THR A 376 -20.74 -13.30 30.66
C THR A 376 -20.78 -12.04 29.79
N GLN A 377 -20.03 -11.02 30.16
CA GLN A 377 -19.91 -9.79 29.38
C GLN A 377 -19.24 -10.04 28.02
N LEU A 378 -18.15 -10.82 27.99
CA LEU A 378 -17.47 -11.16 26.75
C LEU A 378 -18.41 -11.87 25.77
N ARG A 379 -19.22 -12.83 26.23
CA ARG A 379 -20.23 -13.50 25.38
C ARG A 379 -21.29 -12.53 24.86
N ALA A 380 -21.73 -11.58 25.69
CA ALA A 380 -22.68 -10.57 25.26
C ALA A 380 -22.05 -9.62 24.21
N MET A 381 -20.76 -9.30 24.32
CA MET A 381 -20.03 -8.54 23.29
C MET A 381 -19.87 -9.33 21.99
N GLN A 382 -19.55 -10.63 22.08
CA GLN A 382 -19.49 -11.53 20.93
C GLN A 382 -20.85 -11.62 20.20
N ALA A 383 -21.95 -11.57 20.95
CA ALA A 383 -23.30 -11.56 20.41
C ALA A 383 -23.78 -10.18 19.92
N GLY A 384 -22.94 -9.13 20.00
CA GLY A 384 -23.31 -7.76 19.64
C GLY A 384 -24.33 -7.09 20.58
N LEU A 385 -24.57 -7.68 21.75
CA LEU A 385 -25.49 -7.15 22.77
C LEU A 385 -24.84 -6.09 23.66
N LEU A 386 -23.50 -6.08 23.72
CA LEU A 386 -22.70 -5.09 24.45
C LEU A 386 -21.59 -4.56 23.55
N THR A 387 -21.36 -3.25 23.61
CA THR A 387 -20.14 -2.63 23.09
C THR A 387 -19.15 -2.40 24.23
N THR A 388 -17.90 -2.07 23.92
CA THR A 388 -16.93 -1.62 24.93
C THR A 388 -17.46 -0.42 25.72
N ASP A 389 -18.11 0.51 25.03
CA ASP A 389 -18.71 1.73 25.57
C ASP A 389 -19.87 1.43 26.54
N SER A 390 -20.56 0.30 26.32
CA SER A 390 -21.68 -0.15 27.15
C SER A 390 -21.23 -0.69 28.51
N ILE A 391 -20.00 -1.19 28.64
CA ILE A 391 -19.52 -1.73 29.92
C ILE A 391 -19.38 -0.61 30.94
N GLU A 392 -18.67 0.46 30.58
CA GLU A 392 -18.37 1.55 31.50
C GLU A 392 -19.66 2.21 31.99
N THR A 393 -20.60 2.48 31.08
CA THR A 393 -21.92 3.04 31.43
C THR A 393 -22.74 2.13 32.35
N GLN A 394 -22.66 0.80 32.19
CA GLN A 394 -23.30 -0.14 33.11
C GLN A 394 -22.65 -0.15 34.50
N LEU A 395 -21.33 -0.07 34.58
CA LEU A 395 -20.61 -0.05 35.85
C LEU A 395 -20.88 1.23 36.61
N TYR A 396 -20.84 2.40 35.96
CA TYR A 396 -21.25 3.66 36.58
C TYR A 396 -22.69 3.63 37.08
N ALA A 397 -23.61 3.01 36.35
CA ALA A 397 -25.02 2.91 36.77
C ALA A 397 -25.30 1.87 37.89
N SER A 398 -24.33 1.00 38.19
CA SER A 398 -24.51 -0.17 39.05
C SER A 398 -24.83 0.19 40.51
N ASP A 399 -25.47 -0.74 41.22
CA ASP A 399 -25.73 -0.60 42.66
C ASP A 399 -24.42 -0.57 43.47
N GLU A 400 -23.38 -1.25 42.99
CA GLU A 400 -22.07 -1.25 43.64
C GLU A 400 -21.41 0.12 43.57
N TYR A 401 -21.35 0.72 42.38
CA TYR A 401 -20.83 2.08 42.21
C TYR A 401 -21.62 3.09 43.05
N PHE A 402 -22.94 2.97 43.04
CA PHE A 402 -23.84 3.82 43.83
C PHE A 402 -23.55 3.72 45.34
N ALA A 403 -23.36 2.50 45.86
CA ALA A 403 -23.03 2.27 47.26
C ALA A 403 -21.64 2.81 47.63
N GLN A 404 -20.63 2.62 46.76
CA GLN A 404 -19.27 3.13 46.96
C GLN A 404 -19.24 4.67 47.05
N HIS A 405 -20.17 5.35 46.37
CA HIS A 405 -20.26 6.80 46.32
C HIS A 405 -21.37 7.36 47.23
N GLY A 406 -21.60 6.74 48.40
CA GLY A 406 -22.44 7.28 49.46
C GLY A 406 -23.93 6.89 49.40
N GLY A 407 -24.36 6.10 48.41
CA GLY A 407 -25.67 5.47 48.40
C GLY A 407 -26.87 6.43 48.29
N THR A 408 -26.66 7.65 47.78
CA THR A 408 -27.73 8.60 47.51
C THR A 408 -27.66 9.11 46.07
N ASN A 409 -28.80 9.49 45.50
CA ASN A 409 -28.82 10.04 44.13
C ASN A 409 -28.03 11.35 44.01
N THR A 410 -27.94 12.14 45.08
CA THR A 410 -27.14 13.38 45.11
C THR A 410 -25.65 13.09 45.09
N SER A 411 -25.19 12.13 45.90
CA SER A 411 -23.77 11.74 45.93
C SER A 411 -23.35 10.97 44.67
N PHE A 412 -24.26 10.21 44.06
CA PHE A 412 -24.08 9.63 42.73
C PHE A 412 -23.96 10.71 41.63
N ALA A 413 -24.83 11.72 41.62
CA ALA A 413 -24.71 12.82 40.67
C ALA A 413 -23.37 13.55 40.83
N HIS A 414 -22.95 13.81 42.08
CA HIS A 414 -21.64 14.39 42.36
C HIS A 414 -20.49 13.56 41.77
N SER A 415 -20.51 12.23 41.94
CA SER A 415 -19.43 11.38 41.42
C SER A 415 -19.36 11.36 39.90
N LEU A 416 -20.48 11.48 39.18
CA LEU A 416 -20.46 11.58 37.71
C LEU A 416 -19.82 12.87 37.21
N TYR A 417 -20.00 14.01 37.90
CA TYR A 417 -19.31 15.26 37.55
C TYR A 417 -17.79 15.10 37.62
N THR A 418 -17.29 14.55 38.72
CA THR A 418 -15.85 14.44 38.93
C THR A 418 -15.22 13.36 38.04
N THR A 419 -15.93 12.27 37.78
CA THR A 419 -15.38 11.13 37.01
C THR A 419 -15.57 11.24 35.50
N LEU A 420 -16.72 11.73 35.00
CA LEU A 420 -17.01 11.80 33.55
C LEU A 420 -16.76 13.18 32.95
N LEU A 421 -17.00 14.25 33.71
CA LEU A 421 -16.80 15.63 33.23
C LEU A 421 -15.46 16.22 33.69
N SER A 422 -14.78 15.57 34.63
CA SER A 422 -13.51 16.04 35.20
C SER A 422 -13.60 17.44 35.81
N ARG A 423 -14.76 17.79 36.38
CA ARG A 423 -14.99 19.04 37.11
C ARG A 423 -15.98 18.87 38.26
N GLU A 424 -16.04 19.86 39.15
CA GLU A 424 -17.08 19.94 40.18
C GLU A 424 -18.36 20.60 39.63
N GLY A 425 -19.50 20.18 40.16
CA GLY A 425 -20.78 20.85 39.98
C GLY A 425 -21.22 21.63 41.24
N GLY A 426 -22.34 22.31 41.14
CA GLY A 426 -22.98 23.01 42.25
C GLY A 426 -24.07 22.17 42.94
N PRO A 427 -24.47 22.53 44.17
CA PRO A 427 -25.56 21.85 44.89
C PRO A 427 -26.88 21.75 44.11
N SER A 428 -27.20 22.78 43.31
CA SER A 428 -28.40 22.78 42.45
C SER A 428 -28.29 21.80 41.28
N GLU A 429 -27.10 21.64 40.70
CA GLU A 429 -26.85 20.66 39.62
C GLU A 429 -26.94 19.23 40.16
N TYR A 430 -26.37 18.98 41.34
CA TYR A 430 -26.48 17.67 42.00
C TYR A 430 -27.94 17.33 42.32
N ALA A 431 -28.71 18.29 42.87
CA ALA A 431 -30.13 18.10 43.14
C ALA A 431 -30.96 17.87 41.87
N PHE A 432 -30.65 18.58 40.78
CA PHE A 432 -31.28 18.39 39.48
C PHE A 432 -31.12 16.95 39.01
N TRP A 433 -29.88 16.46 38.90
CA TRP A 433 -29.62 15.12 38.43
C TRP A 433 -30.10 14.04 39.40
N ALA A 434 -30.09 14.31 40.71
CA ALA A 434 -30.64 13.39 41.70
C ALA A 434 -32.15 13.14 41.51
N ASN A 435 -32.90 14.20 41.16
CA ASN A 435 -34.33 14.08 40.83
C ASN A 435 -34.54 13.26 39.55
N TYR A 436 -33.73 13.48 38.51
CA TYR A 436 -33.81 12.69 37.28
C TYR A 436 -33.42 11.23 37.50
N ALA A 437 -32.44 10.94 38.36
CA ALA A 437 -32.07 9.58 38.74
C ALA A 437 -33.23 8.87 39.47
N ALA A 438 -33.98 9.58 40.30
CA ALA A 438 -35.17 9.02 40.97
C ALA A 438 -36.33 8.73 40.01
N GLN A 439 -36.49 9.55 38.96
CA GLN A 439 -37.59 9.44 38.00
C GLN A 439 -37.31 8.44 36.87
N ASN A 440 -36.09 8.44 36.34
CA ASN A 440 -35.71 7.72 35.12
C ASN A 440 -34.68 6.60 35.36
N GLY A 441 -34.16 6.50 36.58
CA GLY A 441 -33.10 5.56 36.94
C GLY A 441 -31.69 6.09 36.65
N ARG A 442 -30.70 5.51 37.34
CA ARG A 442 -29.29 5.91 37.23
C ARG A 442 -28.69 5.64 35.85
N GLY A 443 -29.07 4.54 35.21
CA GLY A 443 -28.59 4.22 33.86
C GLY A 443 -28.94 5.30 32.83
N TRP A 444 -30.14 5.87 32.91
CA TRP A 444 -30.54 6.98 32.05
C TRP A 444 -29.67 8.22 32.30
N VAL A 445 -29.44 8.58 33.57
CA VAL A 445 -28.58 9.73 33.94
C VAL A 445 -27.13 9.50 33.48
N THR A 446 -26.56 8.33 33.71
CA THR A 446 -25.21 7.99 33.23
C THR A 446 -25.09 8.16 31.72
N ALA A 447 -26.10 7.72 30.94
CA ALA A 447 -26.09 7.88 29.49
C ALA A 447 -26.09 9.37 29.06
N GLN A 448 -26.79 10.25 29.78
CA GLN A 448 -26.78 11.70 29.49
C GLN A 448 -25.39 12.31 29.70
N PHE A 449 -24.68 11.91 30.76
CA PHE A 449 -23.31 12.36 30.99
C PHE A 449 -22.36 11.78 29.94
N TRP A 450 -22.44 10.48 29.68
CA TRP A 450 -21.56 9.76 28.75
C TRP A 450 -21.62 10.32 27.32
N GLN A 451 -22.82 10.68 26.85
CA GLN A 451 -23.06 11.25 25.52
C GLN A 451 -22.97 12.79 25.48
N SER A 452 -22.48 13.41 26.56
CA SER A 452 -22.23 14.85 26.55
C SER A 452 -20.99 15.18 25.72
N THR A 453 -20.98 16.37 25.10
CA THR A 453 -19.80 16.87 24.37
C THR A 453 -18.58 16.98 25.27
N GLU A 454 -18.77 17.35 26.54
CA GLU A 454 -17.69 17.50 27.53
C GLU A 454 -16.99 16.14 27.80
N THR A 455 -17.75 15.07 28.05
CA THR A 455 -17.16 13.74 28.23
C THR A 455 -16.55 13.19 26.93
N ALA A 456 -17.18 13.42 25.78
CA ALA A 456 -16.62 13.03 24.48
C ALA A 456 -15.29 13.75 24.18
N GLU A 457 -15.18 15.03 24.50
CA GLU A 457 -13.92 15.78 24.40
C GLU A 457 -12.82 15.17 25.28
N ASN A 458 -13.14 14.80 26.53
CA ASN A 458 -12.18 14.16 27.43
C ASN A 458 -11.69 12.82 26.87
N ARG A 459 -12.59 11.96 26.37
CA ARG A 459 -12.21 10.68 25.74
C ARG A 459 -11.35 10.88 24.50
N VAL A 460 -11.73 11.78 23.62
CA VAL A 460 -11.00 12.06 22.38
C VAL A 460 -9.61 12.62 22.68
N ARG A 461 -9.47 13.52 23.67
CA ARG A 461 -8.15 14.01 24.11
C ARG A 461 -7.27 12.87 24.62
N ALA A 462 -7.82 11.98 25.43
CA ALA A 462 -7.10 10.80 25.91
C ALA A 462 -6.66 9.87 24.76
N MET A 463 -7.50 9.67 23.74
CA MET A 463 -7.11 8.92 22.53
C MET A 463 -5.97 9.60 21.75
N TYR A 464 -6.03 10.92 21.60
CA TYR A 464 -4.97 11.70 20.97
C TYR A 464 -3.63 11.52 21.69
N GLU A 465 -3.63 11.64 23.02
CA GLU A 465 -2.42 11.48 23.82
C GLU A 465 -1.90 10.04 23.77
N HIS A 466 -2.78 9.06 23.87
CA HIS A 466 -2.41 7.66 23.91
C HIS A 466 -1.93 7.13 22.53
N TYR A 467 -2.74 7.33 21.48
CA TYR A 467 -2.46 6.77 20.15
C TYR A 467 -1.61 7.67 19.28
N LEU A 468 -1.68 9.00 19.43
CA LEU A 468 -0.93 9.93 18.57
C LEU A 468 0.19 10.68 19.31
N GLY A 469 0.29 10.54 20.64
CA GLY A 469 1.38 11.12 21.42
C GLY A 469 1.35 12.65 21.53
N ARG A 470 0.20 13.28 21.23
CA ARG A 470 0.06 14.74 21.27
C ARG A 470 -1.35 15.17 21.63
N SER A 471 -1.52 16.44 21.99
CA SER A 471 -2.84 17.05 22.14
C SER A 471 -3.47 17.37 20.77
N PRO A 472 -4.81 17.35 20.66
CA PRO A 472 -5.50 17.73 19.42
C PRO A 472 -5.47 19.25 19.18
N ASP A 473 -5.41 19.62 17.91
CA ASP A 473 -5.77 20.98 17.49
C ASP A 473 -7.32 21.16 17.51
N PRO A 474 -7.84 22.40 17.48
CA PRO A 474 -9.28 22.64 17.57
C PRO A 474 -10.13 21.98 16.47
N SER A 475 -9.59 21.82 15.25
CA SER A 475 -10.30 21.19 14.14
C SER A 475 -10.31 19.68 14.27
N GLY A 476 -9.15 19.09 14.60
CA GLY A 476 -9.01 17.67 14.89
C GLY A 476 -9.96 17.26 16.02
N LEU A 477 -9.93 17.97 17.16
CA LEU A 477 -10.81 17.67 18.29
C LEU A 477 -12.28 17.65 17.89
N ARG A 478 -12.76 18.70 17.19
CA ARG A 478 -14.16 18.78 16.77
C ARG A 478 -14.57 17.63 15.86
N THR A 479 -13.69 17.25 14.94
CA THR A 479 -13.93 16.15 13.99
C THR A 479 -14.10 14.83 14.72
N TRP A 480 -13.15 14.50 15.60
CA TRP A 480 -13.18 13.24 16.35
C TRP A 480 -14.28 13.19 17.39
N VAL A 481 -14.62 14.30 18.05
CA VAL A 481 -15.77 14.37 18.96
C VAL A 481 -17.09 14.16 18.22
N THR A 482 -17.21 14.69 17.00
CA THR A 482 -18.39 14.46 16.17
C THR A 482 -18.52 12.97 15.82
N LEU A 483 -17.40 12.33 15.45
CA LEU A 483 -17.38 10.90 15.16
C LEU A 483 -17.74 10.06 16.40
N ASP A 484 -17.13 10.35 17.56
CA ASP A 484 -17.39 9.67 18.83
C ASP A 484 -18.87 9.77 19.24
N LEU A 485 -19.48 10.95 19.15
CA LEU A 485 -20.89 11.14 19.47
C LEU A 485 -21.83 10.44 18.49
N GLN A 486 -21.46 10.31 17.22
CA GLN A 486 -22.29 9.68 16.19
C GLN A 486 -22.15 8.17 16.10
N GLN A 487 -20.94 7.64 16.32
CA GLN A 487 -20.59 6.25 16.06
C GLN A 487 -19.99 5.52 17.27
N GLY A 488 -19.71 6.23 18.37
CA GLY A 488 -19.15 5.67 19.59
C GLY A 488 -17.61 5.70 19.66
N ASP A 489 -17.11 5.43 20.86
CA ASP A 489 -15.70 5.42 21.24
C ASP A 489 -14.93 4.33 20.49
N THR A 490 -15.60 3.21 20.21
CA THR A 490 -15.09 2.11 19.37
C THR A 490 -14.72 2.60 17.97
N ALA A 491 -15.61 3.33 17.30
CA ALA A 491 -15.38 3.81 15.94
C ALA A 491 -14.29 4.89 15.91
N ALA A 492 -14.29 5.80 16.89
CA ALA A 492 -13.24 6.79 17.06
C ALA A 492 -11.86 6.11 17.21
N ARG A 493 -11.75 5.12 18.10
CA ARG A 493 -10.50 4.37 18.33
C ARG A 493 -9.98 3.68 17.06
N ILE A 494 -10.85 2.99 16.32
CA ILE A 494 -10.49 2.39 15.02
C ILE A 494 -9.92 3.46 14.10
N GLY A 495 -10.60 4.61 13.99
CA GLY A 495 -10.16 5.71 13.14
C GLY A 495 -8.78 6.24 13.54
N PHE A 496 -8.53 6.46 14.84
CA PHE A 496 -7.21 6.88 15.33
C PHE A 496 -6.13 5.89 14.91
N THR A 497 -6.29 4.62 15.24
CA THR A 497 -5.28 3.57 14.99
C THR A 497 -5.21 3.11 13.53
N ALA A 498 -6.10 3.60 12.65
CA ALA A 498 -6.05 3.39 11.21
C ALA A 498 -5.50 4.59 10.44
N SER A 499 -5.32 5.73 11.10
CA SER A 499 -4.88 6.99 10.49
C SER A 499 -3.43 6.92 10.00
N ASP A 500 -3.10 7.76 9.01
CA ASP A 500 -1.72 7.92 8.54
C ASP A 500 -0.80 8.41 9.66
N GLU A 501 -1.33 9.21 10.57
CA GLU A 501 -0.58 9.76 11.70
C GLU A 501 -0.16 8.68 12.69
N TYR A 502 -1.08 7.78 13.06
CA TYR A 502 -0.75 6.64 13.92
C TYR A 502 0.28 5.73 13.25
N PHE A 503 0.07 5.42 11.97
CA PHE A 503 1.00 4.61 11.20
C PHE A 503 2.39 5.23 11.13
N ALA A 504 2.49 6.54 10.91
CA ALA A 504 3.75 7.27 10.89
C ALA A 504 4.46 7.28 12.24
N ARG A 505 3.70 7.36 13.35
CA ARG A 505 4.23 7.29 14.72
C ARG A 505 4.77 5.90 15.08
N ALA A 506 4.18 4.86 14.50
CA ALA A 506 4.60 3.48 14.77
C ALA A 506 5.98 3.15 14.16
N GLN A 507 6.44 3.95 13.20
CA GLN A 507 7.77 3.84 12.58
C GLN A 507 8.83 4.53 13.43
#